data_AF-A0A4Q7XZU2-F1
#
_entry.id   AF-A0A4Q7XZU2-F1
#
_cell.length_a   1.000
_cell.length_b   1.000
_cell.length_c   1.000
_cell.angle_alpha   90.00
_cell.angle_beta   90.00
_cell.angle_gamma   90.00
#
_symmetry.space_group_name_H-M   'P 1'
#
loop_
_entity.id
_entity.type
_entity.pdbx_description
1 polymer ?
#
loop_
_entity_poly.entity_id
_entity_poly.type
_entity_poly.pdbx_seq_one_letter_code
_entity_poly.pdbx_strand_id
1 'polypeptide(L)'
;MATVVATDSKANKLTVQTSDGDEVTYSPHLAKDMTAQSTVYREEQREIAPGDRVQINESYPKQGVRKGDLGTVTAISDTNDLDIRLDKGKSVQSNQEQARHMEHGYAVQNFKAGAPERVLITQETFEGQVDPASLSRNAREVSLYTSDGSGSNQALKAPK
;
A
#
# COMPACT_ATOMS: atom_id res chain seq x y z
N MET A 1 15.82 5.66 11.36
CA MET A 1 15.69 5.51 9.88
C MET A 1 16.99 5.93 9.24
N ALA A 2 17.27 5.48 8.01
CA ALA A 2 18.43 5.94 7.25
C ALA A 2 18.04 6.18 5.79
N THR A 3 18.67 7.18 5.16
CA THR A 3 18.42 7.57 3.77
C THR A 3 19.63 7.23 2.93
N VAL A 4 19.43 6.64 1.75
CA VAL A 4 20.53 6.39 0.80
C VAL A 4 20.95 7.73 0.18
N VAL A 5 22.19 8.15 0.41
CA VAL A 5 22.74 9.43 -0.07
C VAL A 5 23.68 9.26 -1.26
N ALA A 6 24.28 8.08 -1.45
CA ALA A 6 25.10 7.78 -2.63
C ALA A 6 25.09 6.29 -2.98
N THR A 7 25.25 6.00 -4.27
CA THR A 7 25.41 4.64 -4.80
C THR A 7 26.63 4.56 -5.71
N ASP A 8 27.47 3.54 -5.51
CA ASP A 8 28.56 3.18 -6.42
C ASP A 8 28.34 1.75 -6.92
N SER A 9 27.80 1.65 -8.14
CA SER A 9 27.50 0.38 -8.78
C SER A 9 28.76 -0.37 -9.23
N LYS A 10 29.87 0.32 -9.49
CA LYS A 10 31.13 -0.32 -9.90
C LYS A 10 31.81 -1.02 -8.74
N ALA A 11 31.79 -0.39 -7.56
CA ALA A 11 32.35 -0.95 -6.34
C ALA A 11 31.33 -1.75 -5.50
N ASN A 12 30.06 -1.78 -5.91
CA ASN A 12 28.93 -2.35 -5.15
C ASN A 12 28.87 -1.80 -3.71
N LYS A 13 28.80 -0.47 -3.60
CA LYS A 13 28.73 0.25 -2.32
C LYS A 13 27.51 1.16 -2.27
N LEU A 14 26.92 1.24 -1.08
CA LEU A 14 25.88 2.20 -0.72
C LEU A 14 26.40 3.07 0.40
N THR A 15 26.10 4.37 0.35
CA THR A 15 26.28 5.27 1.48
C THR A 15 24.90 5.65 2.00
N VAL A 16 24.68 5.40 3.30
CA VAL A 16 23.44 5.74 3.98
C VAL A 16 23.73 6.77 5.06
N GLN A 17 22.81 7.72 5.25
CA GLN A 17 22.85 8.69 6.34
C GLN A 17 21.77 8.33 7.35
N THR A 18 22.13 8.21 8.63
CA THR A 18 21.17 7.96 9.72
C THR A 18 20.38 9.23 10.04
N SER A 19 19.29 9.11 10.80
CA SER A 19 18.55 10.25 11.34
C SER A 19 19.39 11.19 12.20
N ASP A 20 20.49 10.69 12.76
CA ASP A 20 21.41 11.46 13.62
C ASP A 20 22.48 12.19 12.79
N GLY A 21 22.50 12.00 11.46
CA GLY A 21 23.40 12.65 10.51
C GLY A 21 24.66 11.85 10.18
N ASP A 22 24.88 10.71 10.82
CA ASP A 22 26.04 9.85 10.57
C ASP A 22 25.95 9.19 9.18
N GLU A 23 27.03 9.27 8.41
CA GLU A 23 27.14 8.59 7.13
C GLU A 23 27.95 7.29 7.24
N VAL A 24 27.40 6.21 6.70
CA VAL A 24 28.04 4.90 6.66
C VAL A 24 28.04 4.38 5.22
N THR A 25 29.24 4.15 4.68
CA THR A 25 29.41 3.46 3.41
C THR A 25 29.67 1.98 3.63
N TYR A 26 28.88 1.11 3.00
CA TYR A 26 29.04 -0.34 3.11
C TYR A 26 28.74 -1.06 1.78
N SER A 27 29.21 -2.30 1.66
CA SER A 27 28.86 -3.19 0.55
C SER A 27 27.72 -4.12 0.98
N PRO A 28 26.52 -4.04 0.35
CA PRO A 28 25.36 -4.84 0.75
C PRO A 28 25.62 -6.36 0.73
N HIS A 29 26.47 -6.81 -0.20
CA HIS A 29 26.86 -8.22 -0.27
C HIS A 29 27.67 -8.71 0.93
N LEU A 30 28.39 -7.82 1.63
CA LEU A 30 29.17 -8.18 2.82
C LEU A 30 28.34 -8.05 4.10
N ALA A 31 27.32 -7.18 4.11
CA ALA A 31 26.42 -6.97 5.22
C ALA A 31 25.07 -7.70 5.02
N LYS A 32 25.12 -8.99 4.67
CA LYS A 32 23.92 -9.75 4.25
C LYS A 32 22.84 -9.83 5.33
N ASP A 33 23.22 -10.07 6.57
CA ASP A 33 22.24 -10.22 7.67
C ASP A 33 21.48 -8.91 7.91
N MET A 34 22.21 -7.79 7.95
CA MET A 34 21.61 -6.45 8.07
C MET A 34 20.75 -6.12 6.86
N THR A 35 21.23 -6.42 5.64
CA THR A 35 20.48 -6.18 4.40
C THR A 35 19.20 -7.03 4.35
N ALA A 36 19.26 -8.28 4.79
CA ALA A 36 18.10 -9.19 4.83
C ALA A 36 17.02 -8.76 5.83
N GLN A 37 17.40 -8.03 6.88
CA GLN A 37 16.48 -7.48 7.88
C GLN A 37 16.02 -6.06 7.55
N SER A 38 16.61 -5.42 6.54
CA SER A 38 16.27 -4.06 6.15
C SER A 38 15.08 -4.05 5.19
N THR A 39 14.17 -3.10 5.39
CA THR A 39 13.10 -2.80 4.43
C THR A 39 13.44 -1.50 3.71
N VAL A 40 13.36 -1.52 2.37
CA VAL A 40 13.61 -0.34 1.54
C VAL A 40 12.28 0.35 1.24
N TYR A 41 12.26 1.67 1.43
CA TYR A 41 11.10 2.51 1.17
C TYR A 41 11.43 3.55 0.10
N ARG A 42 10.41 4.00 -0.64
CA ARG A 42 10.48 5.18 -1.49
C ARG A 42 9.74 6.31 -0.78
N GLU A 43 10.41 7.45 -0.63
CA GLU A 43 9.75 8.65 -0.11
C GLU A 43 8.78 9.21 -1.16
N GLU A 44 7.57 9.53 -0.71
CA GLU A 44 6.52 10.12 -1.54
C GLU A 44 5.83 11.24 -0.75
N GLN A 45 5.44 12.29 -1.47
CA GLN A 45 4.53 13.30 -0.93
C GLN A 45 3.10 12.94 -1.33
N ARG A 46 2.19 13.06 -0.37
CA ARG A 46 0.77 12.80 -0.57
C ARG A 46 -0.04 13.80 0.24
N GLU A 47 -1.04 14.39 -0.41
CA GLU A 47 -2.02 15.24 0.24
C GLU A 47 -3.12 14.36 0.84
N ILE A 48 -3.44 14.58 2.12
CA ILE A 48 -4.50 13.87 2.82
C ILE A 48 -5.38 14.90 3.53
N ALA A 49 -6.70 14.69 3.46
CA ALA A 49 -7.70 15.51 4.11
C ALA A 49 -8.69 14.66 4.94
N PRO A 50 -9.40 15.28 5.92
CA PRO A 50 -10.56 14.65 6.53
C PRO A 50 -11.60 14.23 5.48
N GLY A 51 -12.12 13.02 5.59
CA GLY A 51 -12.99 12.38 4.62
C GLY A 51 -12.26 11.44 3.64
N ASP A 52 -10.93 11.52 3.56
CA ASP A 52 -10.18 10.70 2.62
C ASP A 52 -10.20 9.22 2.98
N ARG A 53 -10.27 8.40 1.94
CA ARG A 53 -10.11 6.95 2.03
C ARG A 53 -8.63 6.61 2.08
N VAL A 54 -8.23 5.81 3.06
CA VAL A 54 -6.82 5.40 3.23
C VAL A 54 -6.67 3.90 3.41
N GLN A 55 -5.56 3.36 2.91
CA GLN A 55 -5.10 1.99 3.13
C GLN A 55 -3.82 2.01 3.95
N ILE A 56 -3.74 1.13 4.96
CA ILE A 56 -2.58 1.03 5.85
C ILE A 56 -1.61 -0.03 5.30
N ASN A 57 -0.35 0.34 5.11
CA ASN A 57 0.68 -0.50 4.49
C ASN A 57 1.63 -1.20 5.46
N GLU A 58 1.48 -0.94 6.76
CA GLU A 58 2.23 -1.59 7.82
C GLU A 58 1.30 -2.07 8.95
N SER A 59 1.71 -3.11 9.69
CA SER A 59 0.91 -3.62 10.80
C SER A 59 1.32 -2.98 12.12
N TYR A 60 0.34 -2.54 12.91
CA TYR A 60 0.54 -2.07 14.28
C TYR A 60 -0.28 -2.96 15.26
N PRO A 61 0.24 -4.13 15.66
CA PRO A 61 -0.51 -5.12 16.42
C PRO A 61 -1.04 -4.61 17.76
N LYS A 62 -0.28 -3.74 18.45
CA LYS A 62 -0.69 -3.13 19.73
C LYS A 62 -1.93 -2.24 19.57
N GLN A 63 -2.11 -1.62 18.40
CA GLN A 63 -3.28 -0.82 18.06
C GLN A 63 -4.34 -1.66 17.32
N GLY A 64 -4.11 -2.96 17.11
CA GLY A 64 -5.01 -3.86 16.39
C GLY A 64 -5.13 -3.54 14.90
N VAL A 65 -4.13 -2.86 14.32
CA VAL A 65 -4.06 -2.49 12.90
C VAL A 65 -3.24 -3.53 12.15
N ARG A 66 -3.74 -3.94 10.97
CA ARG A 66 -3.07 -4.89 10.08
C ARG A 66 -2.77 -4.21 8.75
N LYS A 67 -1.69 -4.64 8.10
CA LYS A 67 -1.42 -4.29 6.71
C LYS A 67 -2.61 -4.66 5.83
N GLY A 68 -3.04 -3.72 4.99
CA GLY A 68 -4.19 -3.82 4.11
C GLY A 68 -5.51 -3.36 4.73
N ASP A 69 -5.54 -3.00 6.01
CA ASP A 69 -6.75 -2.40 6.61
C ASP A 69 -7.11 -1.09 5.88
N LEU A 70 -8.40 -0.94 5.61
CA LEU A 70 -8.99 0.28 5.04
C LEU A 70 -9.69 1.10 6.12
N GLY A 71 -9.69 2.41 5.92
CA GLY A 71 -10.40 3.34 6.79
C GLY A 71 -10.67 4.68 6.13
N THR A 72 -11.21 5.59 6.93
CA THR A 72 -11.48 6.97 6.54
C THR A 72 -10.83 7.91 7.55
N VAL A 73 -10.10 8.91 7.07
CA VAL A 73 -9.53 9.97 7.90
C VAL A 73 -10.68 10.80 8.45
N THR A 74 -10.76 10.94 9.77
CA THR A 74 -11.83 11.71 10.44
C THR A 74 -11.36 13.07 10.89
N ALA A 75 -10.08 13.22 11.23
CA ALA A 75 -9.48 14.48 11.63
C ALA A 75 -7.95 14.44 11.43
N ILE A 76 -7.35 15.63 11.37
CA ILE A 76 -5.91 15.84 11.32
C ILE A 76 -5.58 16.86 12.42
N SER A 77 -4.63 16.54 13.29
CA SER A 77 -4.20 17.46 14.36
C SER A 77 -3.22 18.52 13.84
N ASP A 78 -2.98 19.54 14.64
CA ASP A 78 -1.94 20.56 14.35
C ASP A 78 -0.52 19.97 14.29
N THR A 79 -0.32 18.77 14.87
CA THR A 79 0.94 18.02 14.83
C THR A 79 1.03 17.03 13.67
N ASN A 80 0.07 17.06 12.73
CA ASN A 80 -0.08 16.12 11.61
C ASN A 80 -0.34 14.66 12.04
N ASP A 81 -0.89 14.44 13.23
CA ASP A 81 -1.40 13.14 13.61
C ASP A 81 -2.78 12.94 12.96
N LEU A 82 -3.05 11.72 12.49
CA LEU A 82 -4.28 11.36 11.79
C LEU A 82 -5.19 10.55 12.69
N ASP A 83 -6.44 10.99 12.84
CA ASP A 83 -7.51 10.15 13.37
C ASP A 83 -8.17 9.40 12.23
N ILE A 84 -8.23 8.08 12.34
CA ILE A 84 -8.73 7.20 11.27
C ILE A 84 -9.78 6.28 11.85
N ARG A 85 -10.97 6.28 11.23
CA ARG A 85 -12.01 5.29 11.48
C ARG A 85 -11.84 4.13 10.51
N LEU A 86 -11.38 2.98 11.01
CA LEU A 86 -11.23 1.76 10.24
C LEU A 86 -12.60 1.16 9.91
N ASP A 87 -12.69 0.46 8.78
CA ASP A 87 -13.94 -0.16 8.31
C ASP A 87 -14.51 -1.21 9.26
N LYS A 88 -13.61 -1.86 10.02
CA LYS A 88 -13.97 -2.77 11.11
C LYS A 88 -14.56 -2.08 12.34
N GLY A 89 -14.87 -0.78 12.25
CA GLY A 89 -15.57 0.01 13.26
C GLY A 89 -14.69 0.61 14.37
N LYS A 90 -13.36 0.41 14.31
CA LYS A 90 -12.41 0.90 15.31
C LYS A 90 -11.82 2.24 14.86
N SER A 91 -11.81 3.23 15.75
CA SER A 91 -10.99 4.44 15.55
C SER A 91 -9.57 4.22 16.07
N VAL A 92 -8.58 4.69 15.31
CA VAL A 92 -7.17 4.66 15.67
C VAL A 92 -6.56 6.02 15.39
N GLN A 93 -5.69 6.47 16.30
CA GLN A 93 -4.85 7.62 16.06
C GLN A 93 -3.52 7.12 15.51
N SER A 94 -3.04 7.78 14.47
CA SER A 94 -1.78 7.48 13.83
C SER A 94 -0.86 8.68 13.91
N ASN A 95 0.34 8.46 14.44
CA ASN A 95 1.33 9.52 14.52
C ASN A 95 2.00 9.77 13.16
N GLN A 96 2.82 10.81 13.06
CA GLN A 96 3.53 11.15 11.82
C GLN A 96 4.37 10.02 11.23
N GLU A 97 4.99 9.15 12.05
CA GLU A 97 5.77 8.00 11.56
C GLU A 97 4.84 6.96 10.92
N GLN A 98 3.76 6.61 11.61
CA GLN A 98 2.77 5.66 11.14
C GLN A 98 2.01 6.17 9.90
N ALA A 99 1.78 7.49 9.81
CA ALA A 99 1.18 8.15 8.66
C ALA A 99 2.00 7.97 7.36
N ARG A 100 3.33 7.77 7.46
CA ARG A 100 4.19 7.47 6.30
C ARG A 100 3.91 6.10 5.69
N HIS A 101 3.29 5.21 6.45
CA HIS A 101 2.92 3.87 6.01
C HIS A 101 1.45 3.79 5.59
N MET A 102 0.94 4.86 4.97
CA MET A 102 -0.40 4.92 4.42
C MET A 102 -0.41 5.41 2.98
N GLU A 103 -1.43 4.97 2.25
CA GLU A 103 -1.73 5.43 0.90
C GLU A 103 -3.22 5.69 0.74
N HIS A 104 -3.61 6.30 -0.39
CA HIS A 104 -5.04 6.45 -0.70
C HIS A 104 -5.68 5.07 -0.92
N GLY A 105 -6.79 4.83 -0.23
CA GLY A 105 -7.56 3.59 -0.29
C GLY A 105 -8.66 3.58 -1.36
N TYR A 106 -8.65 4.52 -2.31
CA TYR A 106 -9.66 4.60 -3.38
C TYR A 106 -9.52 3.51 -4.44
N ALA A 107 -8.28 3.05 -4.66
CA ALA A 107 -7.96 1.92 -5.53
C ALA A 107 -6.94 1.06 -4.79
N VAL A 108 -7.09 -0.26 -4.87
CA VAL A 108 -6.20 -1.21 -4.19
C VAL A 108 -5.69 -2.23 -5.20
N GLN A 109 -4.41 -2.59 -5.08
CA GLN A 109 -3.81 -3.60 -5.96
C GLN A 109 -4.27 -5.01 -5.61
N ASN A 110 -4.53 -5.27 -4.33
CA ASN A 110 -5.02 -6.53 -3.82
C ASN A 110 -6.07 -6.26 -2.75
N PHE A 111 -7.21 -6.93 -2.84
CA PHE A 111 -8.27 -6.79 -1.87
C PHE A 111 -8.49 -8.11 -1.13
N LYS A 112 -8.41 -8.08 0.21
CA LYS A 112 -8.60 -9.23 1.10
C LYS A 112 -9.46 -8.87 2.33
N ALA A 113 -10.66 -8.30 2.18
CA ALA A 113 -11.58 -8.22 3.33
C ALA A 113 -13.03 -7.84 2.98
N GLY A 114 -13.99 -8.71 3.28
CA GLY A 114 -15.43 -8.40 3.26
C GLY A 114 -15.98 -8.30 1.84
N ALA A 115 -17.20 -8.75 1.61
CA ALA A 115 -17.75 -8.71 0.26
C ALA A 115 -18.06 -7.27 -0.16
N PRO A 116 -17.26 -6.61 -1.04
CA PRO A 116 -17.60 -5.26 -1.44
C PRO A 116 -18.91 -5.30 -2.23
N GLU A 117 -19.70 -4.24 -2.10
CA GLU A 117 -20.94 -4.14 -2.86
C GLU A 117 -20.65 -4.08 -4.36
N ARG A 118 -19.58 -3.39 -4.75
CA ARG A 118 -19.17 -3.25 -6.15
C ARG A 118 -17.66 -3.21 -6.29
N VAL A 119 -17.15 -3.91 -7.30
CA VAL A 119 -15.74 -3.87 -7.72
C VAL A 119 -15.68 -3.30 -9.13
N LEU A 120 -14.84 -2.28 -9.34
CA LEU A 120 -14.56 -1.70 -10.65
C LEU A 120 -13.13 -2.10 -11.03
N ILE A 121 -12.96 -2.67 -12.22
CA ILE A 121 -11.66 -3.12 -12.75
C ILE A 121 -11.43 -2.45 -14.10
N THR A 122 -10.21 -2.02 -14.36
CA THR A 122 -9.77 -1.58 -15.69
C THR A 122 -9.03 -2.71 -16.40
N GLN A 123 -9.19 -2.85 -17.72
CA GLN A 123 -8.60 -3.95 -18.50
C GLN A 123 -7.08 -4.08 -18.35
N GLU A 124 -6.36 -2.96 -18.26
CA GLU A 124 -4.90 -2.95 -18.07
C GLU A 124 -4.46 -3.66 -16.77
N THR A 125 -5.33 -3.67 -15.75
CA THR A 125 -5.11 -4.37 -14.47
C THR A 125 -5.43 -5.87 -14.58
N PHE A 126 -6.21 -6.26 -15.58
CA PHE A 126 -6.71 -7.62 -15.80
C PHE A 126 -5.70 -8.54 -16.50
N GLU A 127 -4.78 -7.96 -17.29
CA GLU A 127 -3.72 -8.68 -17.99
C GLU A 127 -2.62 -9.13 -17.00
N GLY A 128 -2.93 -10.12 -16.17
CA GLY A 128 -1.93 -10.96 -15.49
C GLY A 128 -1.99 -11.03 -13.96
N GLN A 129 -2.85 -10.28 -13.27
CA GLN A 129 -2.82 -10.21 -11.80
C GLN A 129 -4.10 -10.60 -11.07
N VAL A 130 -5.25 -10.66 -11.75
CA VAL A 130 -6.56 -10.80 -11.09
C VAL A 130 -7.39 -11.91 -11.74
N ASP A 131 -7.69 -12.97 -10.99
CA ASP A 131 -8.65 -13.99 -11.42
C ASP A 131 -10.09 -13.47 -11.22
N PRO A 132 -10.87 -13.21 -12.29
CA PRO A 132 -12.26 -12.74 -12.18
C PRO A 132 -13.16 -13.66 -11.35
N ALA A 133 -12.90 -14.97 -11.37
CA ALA A 133 -13.69 -15.94 -10.61
C ALA A 133 -13.49 -15.80 -9.10
N SER A 134 -12.31 -15.31 -8.67
CA SER A 134 -12.03 -15.01 -7.27
C SER A 134 -12.72 -13.72 -6.79
N LEU A 135 -12.95 -12.77 -7.70
CA LEU A 135 -13.63 -11.52 -7.39
C LEU A 135 -15.15 -11.66 -7.36
N SER A 136 -15.75 -12.41 -8.29
CA SER A 136 -17.20 -12.63 -8.32
C SER A 136 -17.71 -13.41 -7.11
N ARG A 137 -16.88 -14.27 -6.51
CA ARG A 137 -17.21 -15.00 -5.27
C ARG A 137 -17.28 -14.09 -4.04
N ASN A 138 -16.57 -12.98 -4.09
CA ASN A 138 -16.41 -12.09 -2.96
C ASN A 138 -17.19 -10.78 -3.17
N ALA A 139 -17.51 -10.33 -4.37
CA ALA A 139 -18.26 -9.09 -4.59
C ALA A 139 -19.73 -9.34 -4.96
N ARG A 140 -20.63 -8.44 -4.58
CA ARG A 140 -22.03 -8.48 -5.06
C ARG A 140 -22.13 -8.11 -6.54
N GLU A 141 -21.33 -7.16 -6.99
CA GLU A 141 -21.28 -6.68 -8.37
C GLU A 141 -19.83 -6.48 -8.83
N VAL A 142 -19.54 -6.85 -10.08
CA VAL A 142 -18.23 -6.61 -10.72
C VAL A 142 -18.46 -5.93 -12.07
N SER A 143 -17.85 -4.76 -12.28
CA SER A 143 -17.85 -4.04 -13.55
C SER A 143 -16.43 -3.99 -14.12
N LEU A 144 -16.25 -4.43 -15.37
CA LEU A 144 -14.98 -4.34 -16.11
C LEU A 144 -15.08 -3.21 -17.13
N TYR A 145 -14.18 -2.25 -17.05
CA TYR A 145 -14.05 -1.15 -18.00
C TYR A 145 -12.90 -1.42 -18.96
N THR A 146 -13.22 -1.52 -20.24
CA THR A 146 -12.29 -1.77 -21.35
C THR A 146 -12.36 -0.62 -22.34
N SER A 147 -11.25 -0.24 -22.97
CA SER A 147 -11.30 0.69 -24.11
C SER A 147 -11.86 -0.02 -25.35
N ASP A 148 -12.65 0.69 -26.17
CA ASP A 148 -13.39 0.18 -27.35
C ASP A 148 -12.53 -0.37 -28.52
N GLY A 149 -11.25 -0.65 -28.30
CA GLY A 149 -10.30 -1.08 -29.34
C GLY A 149 -9.60 -2.43 -29.12
N SER A 150 -9.71 -3.05 -27.94
CA SER A 150 -9.04 -4.34 -27.66
C SER A 150 -10.08 -5.45 -27.55
N GLY A 151 -10.30 -6.13 -28.68
CA GLY A 151 -11.17 -7.30 -28.75
C GLY A 151 -10.64 -8.44 -27.87
N SER A 152 -11.24 -8.60 -26.69
CA SER A 152 -11.08 -9.78 -25.83
C SER A 152 -12.41 -10.16 -25.20
N ASN A 153 -13.40 -10.50 -26.02
CA ASN A 153 -14.59 -11.24 -25.59
C ASN A 153 -14.21 -12.71 -25.25
N GLN A 154 -13.44 -12.92 -24.18
CA GLN A 154 -13.24 -14.25 -23.61
C GLN A 154 -13.84 -14.34 -22.20
N ALA A 155 -15.11 -14.73 -22.21
CA ALA A 155 -15.68 -15.77 -21.35
C ALA A 155 -15.65 -15.57 -19.83
N LEU A 156 -16.55 -14.71 -19.33
CA LEU A 156 -17.17 -14.93 -18.02
C LEU A 156 -18.32 -15.95 -18.18
N LYS A 157 -18.00 -17.24 -18.27
CA LYS A 157 -18.99 -18.30 -18.02
C LYS A 157 -18.94 -18.64 -16.53
N ALA A 158 -20.05 -18.40 -15.83
CA ALA A 158 -20.23 -18.88 -14.47
C ALA A 158 -20.21 -20.42 -14.44
N PRO A 159 -19.59 -21.06 -13.43
CA PRO A 159 -19.68 -22.50 -13.26
C PRO A 159 -21.13 -22.90 -12.90
N LYS A 160 -21.58 -24.03 -13.46
CA LYS A 160 -22.84 -24.71 -13.10
C LYS A 160 -22.79 -25.27 -11.69
#